data_AF-A0A968IZS7-F1
#
_entry.id   AF-A0A968IZS7-F1
#
_cell.length_a   1.000
_cell.length_b   1.000
_cell.length_c   1.000
_cell.angle_alpha   90.00
_cell.angle_beta   90.00
_cell.angle_gamma   90.00
#
_symmetry.space_group_name_H-M   'P 1'
#
loop_
_entity.id
_entity.type
_entity.pdbx_description
1 polymer ?
#
loop_
_entity_poly.entity_id
_entity_poly.type
_entity_poly.pdbx_seq_one_letter_code
_entity_poly.pdbx_strand_id
1 'polypeptide(L)'
;MARLNPYAIKVEINRLFQQGQSFFAIPKVESWLREHQQDPNQYEIQFVEEMADPDEVAVMHIRIHLSRRDGQPVDPWLIEEINRDQT
;
A
#
# COMPACT_ATOMS: atom_id res chain seq x y z
N MET A 1 -5.86 22.66 -5.86
CA MET A 1 -6.27 21.53 -6.72
C MET A 1 -5.25 20.43 -6.52
N ALA A 2 -5.59 19.46 -5.65
CA ALA A 2 -4.71 18.33 -5.32
C ALA A 2 -4.41 17.56 -6.61
N ARG A 3 -3.14 17.53 -6.99
CA ARG A 3 -2.67 16.73 -8.12
C ARG A 3 -2.65 15.29 -7.63
N LEU A 4 -3.76 14.57 -7.82
CA LEU A 4 -3.80 13.12 -7.66
C LEU A 4 -2.63 12.55 -8.46
N ASN A 5 -1.55 12.15 -7.78
CA ASN A 5 -0.44 11.46 -8.37
C ASN A 5 -0.92 10.03 -8.63
N PRO A 6 -1.23 9.67 -9.88
CA PRO A 6 -1.80 8.36 -10.21
C PRO A 6 -0.81 7.21 -9.95
N TYR A 7 0.43 7.56 -9.55
CA TYR A 7 1.53 6.66 -9.21
C TYR A 7 1.60 6.28 -7.72
N ALA A 8 0.69 6.80 -6.87
CA ALA A 8 0.65 6.37 -5.49
C ALA A 8 0.17 4.91 -5.42
N ILE A 9 1.06 4.00 -5.03
CA ILE A 9 0.76 2.57 -4.97
C ILE A 9 -0.52 2.26 -4.19
N LYS A 10 -0.80 2.98 -3.11
CA LYS A 10 -2.03 2.84 -2.32
C LYS A 10 -3.31 2.99 -3.17
N VAL A 11 -3.35 3.95 -4.09
CA VAL A 11 -4.51 4.17 -4.97
C VAL A 11 -4.68 3.00 -5.94
N GLU A 12 -3.57 2.47 -6.46
CA GLU A 12 -3.59 1.27 -7.31
C GLU A 12 -4.06 0.04 -6.54
N ILE A 13 -3.56 -0.17 -5.32
CA ILE A 13 -3.99 -1.28 -4.45
C ILE A 13 -5.48 -1.16 -4.14
N ASN A 14 -5.96 0.01 -3.72
CA ASN A 14 -7.39 0.24 -3.46
C ASN A 14 -8.25 -0.14 -4.67
N ARG A 15 -7.84 0.28 -5.87
CA ARG A 15 -8.55 -0.06 -7.11
C ARG A 15 -8.54 -1.56 -7.40
N LEU A 16 -7.42 -2.25 -7.17
CA LEU A 16 -7.34 -3.69 -7.34
C LEU A 16 -8.30 -4.43 -6.41
N PHE A 17 -8.38 -4.03 -5.15
CA PHE A 17 -9.33 -4.63 -4.19
C PHE A 17 -10.79 -4.36 -4.59
N GLN A 18 -11.12 -3.12 -4.97
CA GLN A 18 -12.46 -2.77 -5.44
C GLN A 18 -12.89 -3.55 -6.71
N GLN A 19 -11.93 -3.93 -7.55
CA GLN A 19 -12.19 -4.72 -8.76
C GLN A 19 -12.16 -6.24 -8.53
N GLY A 20 -11.94 -6.69 -7.28
CA GLY A 20 -11.77 -8.12 -6.96
C GLY A 20 -10.46 -8.73 -7.50
N GLN A 21 -9.49 -7.89 -7.84
CA GLN A 21 -8.18 -8.24 -8.41
C GLN A 21 -7.04 -8.16 -7.37
N SER A 22 -7.36 -8.36 -6.09
CA SER A 22 -6.42 -8.27 -4.96
C SER A 22 -5.21 -9.21 -5.08
N PHE A 23 -5.32 -10.29 -5.85
CA PHE A 23 -4.18 -11.17 -6.18
C PHE A 23 -2.99 -10.42 -6.82
N PHE A 24 -3.25 -9.35 -7.58
CA PHE A 24 -2.19 -8.53 -8.19
C PHE A 24 -1.63 -7.46 -7.24
N ALA A 25 -2.16 -7.32 -6.02
CA ALA A 25 -1.69 -6.32 -5.07
C ALA A 25 -0.28 -6.65 -4.56
N ILE A 26 -0.01 -7.92 -4.24
CA ILE A 26 1.32 -8.39 -3.80
C ILE A 26 2.41 -8.01 -4.81
N PRO A 27 2.35 -8.46 -6.10
CA PRO A 27 3.42 -8.16 -7.05
C PRO A 27 3.56 -6.65 -7.34
N LYS A 28 2.52 -5.84 -7.09
CA LYS A 28 2.61 -4.38 -7.14
C LYS A 28 3.49 -3.83 -6.02
N VAL A 29 3.23 -4.25 -4.79
CA VAL A 29 4.04 -3.87 -3.62
C VAL A 29 5.48 -4.35 -3.78
N GLU A 30 5.69 -5.56 -4.28
CA GLU A 30 7.04 -6.08 -4.55
C GLU A 30 7.79 -5.24 -5.59
N SER A 31 7.10 -4.82 -6.66
CA SER A 31 7.68 -3.96 -7.69
C SER A 31 8.05 -2.60 -7.13
N TRP A 32 7.16 -1.99 -6.35
CA TRP A 32 7.41 -0.70 -5.69
C TRP A 32 8.57 -0.76 -4.70
N LEU A 33 8.70 -1.85 -3.92
CA LEU A 33 9.84 -2.07 -3.04
C LEU A 33 11.15 -2.08 -3.85
N ARG A 34 11.18 -2.78 -4.98
CA ARG A 34 12.36 -2.82 -5.86
C ARG A 34 12.71 -1.44 -6.43
N GLU A 35 11.73 -0.65 -6.82
CA GLU A 35 11.93 0.73 -7.29
C GLU A 35 12.56 1.63 -6.21
N HIS A 36 12.25 1.35 -4.94
CA HIS A 36 12.81 2.02 -3.76
C HIS A 36 14.07 1.34 -3.21
N GLN A 37 14.73 0.51 -4.03
CA GLN A 37 15.97 -0.21 -3.69
C GLN A 37 15.84 -1.14 -2.48
N GLN A 38 14.63 -1.64 -2.22
CA GLN A 38 14.35 -2.64 -1.19
C GLN A 38 14.22 -4.04 -1.80
N ASP A 39 14.62 -5.06 -1.04
CA ASP A 39 14.41 -6.46 -1.42
C ASP A 39 13.04 -6.94 -0.93
N PRO A 40 12.05 -7.20 -1.81
CA PRO A 40 10.74 -7.66 -1.39
C PRO A 40 10.76 -9.00 -0.64
N ASN A 41 11.77 -9.85 -0.85
CA ASN A 41 11.89 -11.12 -0.15
C ASN A 41 12.22 -10.93 1.34
N GLN A 42 12.69 -9.75 1.75
CA GLN A 42 12.92 -9.42 3.14
C GLN A 42 11.66 -8.99 3.88
N TYR A 43 10.57 -8.74 3.16
CA TYR A 43 9.32 -8.26 3.73
C TYR A 43 8.22 -9.33 3.62
N GLU A 44 7.33 -9.29 4.60
CA GLU A 44 6.01 -9.89 4.54
C GLU A 44 5.02 -8.76 4.26
N ILE A 45 4.20 -8.95 3.22
CA ILE A 45 3.24 -7.96 2.74
C ILE A 45 1.86 -8.43 3.12
N GLN A 46 1.15 -7.61 3.88
CA GLN A 46 -0.23 -7.88 4.30
C GLN A 46 -1.11 -6.69 3.93
N PHE A 47 -2.36 -6.97 3.56
CA PHE A 47 -3.35 -5.96 3.23
C PHE A 47 -4.45 -6.02 4.27
N VAL A 48 -4.72 -4.88 4.90
CA VAL A 48 -5.77 -4.74 5.90
C VAL A 48 -6.85 -3.83 5.33
N GLU A 49 -8.06 -4.36 5.25
CA GLU A 49 -9.23 -3.59 4.84
C GLU A 49 -9.68 -2.75 6.04
N GLU A 50 -9.48 -1.44 5.96
CA GLU A 50 -9.98 -0.49 6.94
C GLU A 50 -11.29 0.11 6.39
N MET A 51 -12.36 0.03 7.20
CA MET A 51 -13.60 0.72 6.89
C MET A 51 -13.32 2.22 6.88
N ALA A 52 -13.68 2.88 5.80
CA ALA A 52 -13.58 4.34 5.73
C ALA A 52 -14.48 4.97 6.79
N ASP A 53 -14.10 6.15 7.27
CA ASP A 53 -14.99 6.94 8.11
C ASP A 53 -16.29 7.25 7.33
N PRO A 54 -17.44 7.32 8.00
CA PRO A 54 -18.75 7.49 7.35
C PRO A 54 -18.90 8.80 6.56
N ASP A 55 -17.99 9.76 6.74
CA ASP A 55 -17.93 11.03 6.00
C ASP A 55 -17.07 10.96 4.72
N GLU A 56 -16.35 9.87 4.45
CA GLU A 56 -15.54 9.71 3.25
C GLU A 56 -16.34 9.06 2.10
N VAL A 57 -16.23 9.67 0.90
CA VAL A 57 -16.89 9.20 -0.33
C VAL A 57 -16.30 7.85 -0.82
N ALA A 58 -15.14 7.45 -0.31
CA ALA A 58 -14.53 6.16 -0.58
C ALA A 58 -15.02 5.13 0.44
N VAL A 59 -15.68 4.08 -0.02
CA VAL A 59 -16.36 3.09 0.84
C VAL A 59 -15.37 2.11 1.52
N MET A 60 -14.09 2.11 1.13
CA MET A 60 -13.12 1.10 1.57
C MET A 60 -11.67 1.55 1.32
N HIS A 61 -10.83 1.52 2.35
CA HIS A 61 -9.40 1.82 2.26
C HIS A 61 -8.57 0.56 2.55
N ILE A 62 -7.60 0.27 1.71
CA ILE A 62 -6.65 -0.82 1.92
C ILE A 62 -5.38 -0.23 2.50
N ARG A 63 -5.07 -0.64 3.72
CA ARG A 63 -3.79 -0.34 4.35
C ARG A 63 -2.78 -1.42 4.01
N ILE A 64 -1.59 -1.00 3.60
CA ILE A 64 -0.50 -1.88 3.26
C ILE A 64 0.41 -2.00 4.47
N HIS A 65 0.46 -3.20 5.04
CA HIS A 65 1.33 -3.52 6.16
C HIS A 65 2.58 -4.24 5.64
N LEU A 66 3.73 -3.72 6.02
CA LEU A 66 5.03 -4.34 5.77
C LEU A 66 5.60 -4.79 7.11
N SER A 67 6.11 -6.00 7.16
CA SER A 67 6.86 -6.54 8.29
C SER A 67 8.16 -7.15 7.78
N ARG A 68 9.32 -6.84 8.37
CA ARG A 68 10.55 -7.52 7.95
C ARG A 68 10.56 -8.95 8.49
N ARG A 69 10.95 -9.89 7.64
CA ARG A 69 11.07 -11.32 7.98
C ARG A 69 12.21 -11.61 8.95
N ASP A 70 13.19 -10.71 9.03
CA ASP A 70 14.31 -10.79 9.98
C ASP A 70 13.92 -10.36 11.41
N GLY A 71 12.67 -9.91 11.62
CA GLY A 71 12.17 -9.43 12.91
C GLY A 71 12.60 -8.00 13.25
N GLN A 72 13.31 -7.30 12.35
CA GLN A 72 13.63 -5.89 12.53
C GLN A 72 12.41 -5.02 12.21
N PRO A 73 12.31 -3.82 12.81
CA PRO A 73 11.29 -2.86 12.40
C PRO A 73 11.48 -2.46 10.93
N VAL A 74 10.38 -2.31 10.19
CA VAL A 74 10.40 -1.66 8.88
C VAL A 74 10.75 -0.19 9.06
N ASP A 75 11.53 0.37 8.13
CA ASP A 75 11.87 1.78 8.18
C ASP A 75 10.60 2.66 8.14
N PRO A 76 10.48 3.67 9.03
CA PRO A 76 9.28 4.49 9.12
C PRO A 76 8.88 5.16 7.80
N TRP A 77 9.87 5.62 7.04
CA TRP A 77 9.63 6.27 5.74
C TRP A 77 9.01 5.33 4.71
N LEU A 78 9.30 4.02 4.76
CA LEU A 78 8.65 3.03 3.87
C LEU A 78 7.17 2.90 4.20
N ILE A 79 6.85 2.85 5.50
CA ILE A 79 5.47 2.75 5.98
C ILE A 79 4.69 4.02 5.62
N GLU A 80 5.31 5.19 5.77
CA GLU A 80 4.71 6.48 5.41
C GLU A 80 4.49 6.60 3.90
N GLU A 81 5.50 6.28 3.07
CA GLU A 81 5.40 6.46 1.62
C GLU A 81 4.47 5.41 0.98
N ILE A 82 4.49 4.15 1.44
CA ILE A 82 3.62 3.10 0.89
C ILE A 82 2.14 3.34 1.22
N ASN A 83 1.85 3.96 2.37
CA ASN A 83 0.50 4.30 2.79
C ASN A 83 0.12 5.76 2.56
N ARG A 84 0.94 6.52 1.85
CA ARG A 84 0.77 7.96 1.68
C ARG A 84 -0.56 8.28 1.01
N ASP A 85 -1.48 8.85 1.77
CA ASP A 85 -2.70 9.43 1.25
C ASP A 85 -2.38 10.75 0.54
N GLN A 86 -2.94 10.91 -0.65
CA GLN A 86 -2.84 12.12 -1.45
C GLN A 86 -3.64 13.24 -0.77
N THR A 87 -3.02 13.98 0.15
CA THR A 87 -3.60 15.24 0.67
C THR A 87 -3.45 16.37 -0.37
#